data_AF-A0A919S7B8-F1
#
_entry.id   AF-A0A919S7B8-F1
#
_cell.length_a   1.000
_cell.length_b   1.000
_cell.length_c   1.000
_cell.angle_alpha   90.00
_cell.angle_beta   90.00
_cell.angle_gamma   90.00
#
_symmetry.space_group_name_H-M   'P 1'
#
loop_
_entity.id
_entity.type
_entity.pdbx_description
1 polymer ?
#
loop_
_entity_poly.entity_id
_entity_poly.type
_entity_poly.pdbx_seq_one_letter_code
_entity_poly.pdbx_strand_id
1 'polypeptide(L)'
;MVVKEVLVSARVHQRLTADGLRSAMSDLWARTCQHCGRVLGEEPPSLAVDDVGEFIIVSLHHQWCRLPGWTTRRQVPDEVAHRSFSCRAVSLPYACGPVPALIINPGLEMVFMNSDPHGRWRVEHETAFERLGLARWFDATATDRSPVSGAVARLTARTVTVAMINPPMLSFQARVQPSLHALIEQQSGLRLIVTHALDPRDLSTWHLLDWLRPQGRALSGWVELD
;
A
#
# COMPACT_ATOMS: atom_id res chain seq x y z
N MET A 1 9.56 9.15 -3.96
CA MET A 1 9.07 9.73 -5.22
C MET A 1 8.45 8.63 -6.08
N VAL A 2 7.28 8.92 -6.66
CA VAL A 2 6.63 8.07 -7.66
C VAL A 2 7.53 7.93 -8.88
N VAL A 3 7.53 6.76 -9.50
CA VAL A 3 8.27 6.51 -10.73
C VAL A 3 7.71 7.35 -11.89
N LYS A 4 8.61 8.05 -12.59
CA LYS A 4 8.25 8.84 -13.78
C LYS A 4 8.44 8.07 -15.07
N GLU A 5 9.43 7.20 -15.10
CA GLU A 5 9.84 6.42 -16.27
C GLU A 5 10.20 5.00 -15.84
N VAL A 6 9.88 4.04 -16.72
CA VAL A 6 10.23 2.63 -16.56
C VAL A 6 10.62 2.06 -17.90
N LEU A 7 11.46 1.03 -17.87
CA LEU A 7 11.68 0.19 -19.03
C LEU A 7 10.57 -0.84 -19.12
N VAL A 8 9.94 -0.92 -20.28
CA VAL A 8 8.86 -1.86 -20.58
C VAL A 8 9.20 -2.69 -21.81
N SER A 9 8.82 -3.96 -21.79
CA SER A 9 8.87 -4.78 -23.01
C SER A 9 7.65 -4.51 -23.88
N ALA A 10 7.77 -4.79 -25.19
CA ALA A 10 6.65 -4.68 -26.13
C ALA A 10 5.42 -5.49 -25.66
N ARG A 11 5.65 -6.68 -25.07
CA ARG A 11 4.58 -7.53 -24.54
C ARG A 11 3.86 -6.89 -23.34
N VAL A 12 4.60 -6.27 -22.42
CA VAL A 12 4.00 -5.55 -21.29
C VAL A 12 3.17 -4.37 -21.79
N HIS A 13 3.72 -3.58 -22.71
CA HIS A 13 3.01 -2.45 -23.30
C HIS A 13 1.72 -2.87 -24.02
N GLN A 14 1.76 -3.95 -24.79
CA GLN A 14 0.59 -4.49 -25.50
C GLN A 14 -0.49 -4.99 -24.54
N ARG A 15 -0.13 -5.68 -23.45
CA ARG A 15 -1.11 -6.29 -22.52
C ARG A 15 -1.67 -5.31 -21.49
N LEU A 16 -0.85 -4.42 -20.91
CA LEU A 16 -1.33 -3.44 -19.94
C LEU A 16 -2.04 -2.25 -20.61
N THR A 17 -1.73 -1.98 -21.88
CA THR A 17 -2.09 -0.73 -22.57
C THR A 17 -1.47 0.51 -21.90
N ALA A 18 -1.63 1.67 -22.53
CA ALA A 18 -1.12 2.93 -21.96
C ALA A 18 -1.80 3.29 -20.63
N ASP A 19 -3.10 2.99 -20.48
CA ASP A 19 -3.85 3.34 -19.28
C ASP A 19 -3.50 2.45 -18.09
N GLY A 20 -3.31 1.14 -18.32
CA GLY A 20 -2.85 0.21 -17.28
C GLY A 20 -1.42 0.54 -16.83
N LEU A 21 -0.53 0.88 -17.75
CA LEU A 21 0.82 1.35 -17.41
C LEU A 21 0.77 2.63 -16.56
N ARG A 22 -0.05 3.60 -16.95
CA ARG A 22 -0.23 4.84 -16.18
C ARG A 22 -0.77 4.56 -14.78
N SER A 23 -1.74 3.67 -14.66
CA SER A 23 -2.29 3.24 -13.36
C SER A 23 -1.24 2.55 -12.49
N ALA A 24 -0.38 1.70 -13.06
CA ALA A 24 0.69 1.06 -12.29
C ALA A 24 1.73 2.09 -11.83
N MET A 25 2.20 2.93 -12.76
CA MET A 25 3.27 3.90 -12.50
C MET A 25 2.85 4.96 -11.48
N SER A 26 1.57 5.31 -11.38
CA SER A 26 1.10 6.28 -10.38
C SER A 26 1.22 5.78 -8.92
N ASP A 27 1.35 4.46 -8.74
CA ASP A 27 1.29 3.78 -7.44
C ASP A 27 2.61 3.04 -7.13
N LEU A 28 3.58 3.12 -8.05
CA LEU A 28 4.91 2.53 -7.90
C LEU A 28 5.93 3.59 -7.49
N TRP A 29 6.70 3.26 -6.45
CA TRP A 29 7.68 4.11 -5.79
C TRP A 29 9.03 3.42 -5.82
N ALA A 30 9.97 3.91 -6.64
CA ALA A 30 11.30 3.32 -6.71
C ALA A 30 12.11 3.63 -5.43
N ARG A 31 12.21 2.67 -4.50
CA ARG A 31 13.22 2.71 -3.42
C ARG A 31 14.19 1.55 -3.53
N THR A 32 13.74 0.30 -3.51
CA THR A 32 14.62 -0.88 -3.50
C THR A 32 14.20 -1.96 -4.49
N CYS A 33 15.15 -2.54 -5.22
CA CYS A 33 14.88 -3.60 -6.17
C CYS A 33 14.31 -4.83 -5.46
N GLN A 34 13.20 -5.35 -5.99
CA GLN A 34 12.50 -6.50 -5.40
C GLN A 34 13.28 -7.81 -5.50
N HIS A 35 14.33 -7.89 -6.33
CA HIS A 35 15.17 -9.07 -6.48
C HIS A 35 16.46 -9.02 -5.63
N CYS A 36 17.18 -7.89 -5.59
CA CYS A 36 18.47 -7.82 -4.89
C CYS A 36 18.47 -6.97 -3.61
N GLY A 37 17.36 -6.28 -3.30
CA GLY A 37 17.21 -5.41 -2.12
C GLY A 37 17.99 -4.10 -2.15
N ARG A 38 18.83 -3.87 -3.17
CA ARG A 38 19.60 -2.62 -3.31
C ARG A 38 18.72 -1.47 -3.81
N VAL A 39 19.13 -0.24 -3.52
CA VAL A 39 18.41 0.96 -3.94
C VAL A 39 18.25 1.02 -5.47
N LEU A 40 17.04 1.27 -5.95
CA LEU A 40 16.78 1.63 -7.34
C LEU A 40 17.31 3.05 -7.54
N GLY A 41 18.37 3.20 -8.34
CA GLY A 41 19.05 4.47 -8.57
C GLY A 41 18.23 5.46 -9.42
N GLU A 42 18.92 6.36 -10.10
CA GLU A 42 18.26 7.37 -10.96
C GLU A 42 17.85 6.81 -12.33
N GLU A 43 18.50 5.73 -12.78
CA GLU A 43 18.18 5.06 -14.04
C GLU A 43 16.76 4.44 -14.02
N PRO A 44 16.02 4.51 -15.15
CA PRO A 44 14.69 3.90 -15.25
C PRO A 44 14.71 2.41 -14.85
N PRO A 45 13.93 2.00 -13.84
CA PRO A 45 13.86 0.60 -13.44
C PRO A 45 13.11 -0.24 -14.48
N SER A 46 13.39 -1.54 -14.49
CA SER A 46 12.64 -2.50 -15.29
C SER A 46 11.29 -2.81 -14.65
N LEU A 47 10.22 -2.69 -15.44
CA LEU A 47 8.87 -3.09 -15.05
C LEU A 47 8.66 -4.57 -15.39
N ALA A 48 8.56 -5.40 -14.36
CA ALA A 48 8.23 -6.81 -14.51
C ALA A 48 6.78 -7.08 -14.10
N VAL A 49 6.10 -7.91 -14.87
CA VAL A 49 4.73 -8.36 -14.61
C VAL A 49 4.73 -9.87 -14.39
N ASP A 50 4.22 -10.29 -13.24
CA ASP A 50 3.93 -11.68 -12.91
C ASP A 50 2.41 -11.90 -12.93
N ASP A 51 1.94 -12.68 -13.88
CA ASP A 51 0.54 -13.02 -14.11
C ASP A 51 0.23 -14.34 -13.43
N VAL A 52 -0.57 -14.27 -12.37
CA VAL A 52 -0.95 -15.41 -11.52
C VAL A 52 -2.37 -15.90 -11.81
N GLY A 53 -2.95 -15.49 -12.95
CA GLY A 53 -4.28 -15.90 -13.40
C GLY A 53 -5.39 -14.99 -12.92
N GLU A 54 -5.58 -14.86 -11.61
CA GLU A 54 -6.65 -14.02 -11.03
C GLU A 54 -6.33 -12.52 -11.10
N PHE A 55 -5.07 -12.18 -10.81
CA PHE A 55 -4.54 -10.83 -10.83
C PHE A 55 -3.11 -10.86 -11.39
N ILE A 56 -2.53 -9.69 -11.55
CA ILE A 56 -1.12 -9.54 -11.88
C ILE A 56 -0.39 -8.78 -10.78
N ILE A 57 0.89 -9.08 -10.62
CA ILE A 57 1.81 -8.36 -9.76
C ILE A 57 2.74 -7.56 -10.66
N VAL A 58 2.77 -6.26 -10.47
CA VAL A 58 3.67 -5.37 -11.20
C VAL A 58 4.74 -4.89 -10.24
N SER A 59 6.01 -5.08 -10.58
CA SER A 59 7.13 -4.79 -9.70
C SER A 59 8.33 -4.15 -10.40
N LEU A 60 9.10 -3.36 -9.64
CA LEU A 60 10.29 -2.66 -10.12
C LEU A 60 11.58 -3.40 -9.78
N HIS A 61 12.50 -3.45 -10.76
CA HIS A 61 13.78 -4.12 -10.65
C HIS A 61 14.90 -3.31 -11.29
N HIS A 62 16.15 -3.55 -10.89
CA HIS A 62 17.26 -3.16 -11.75
C HIS A 62 17.25 -3.99 -13.03
N GLN A 63 17.68 -3.39 -14.14
CA GLN A 63 17.74 -4.05 -15.45
C GLN A 63 18.56 -5.36 -15.44
N TRP A 64 19.67 -5.35 -14.73
CA TRP A 64 20.58 -6.49 -14.59
C TRP A 64 20.08 -7.55 -13.60
N CYS A 65 19.14 -7.20 -12.71
CA CYS A 65 18.49 -8.16 -11.82
C CYS A 65 17.32 -8.86 -12.51
N ARG A 66 16.51 -8.10 -13.25
CA ARG A 66 15.38 -8.64 -14.00
C ARG A 66 15.05 -7.74 -15.18
N LEU A 67 15.05 -8.33 -16.37
CA LEU A 67 14.63 -7.65 -17.59
C LEU A 67 13.12 -7.34 -17.56
N PRO A 68 12.69 -6.24 -18.22
CA PRO A 68 11.27 -5.91 -18.29
C PRO A 68 10.54 -6.98 -19.10
N GLY A 69 9.38 -7.43 -18.62
CA GLY A 69 8.77 -8.64 -19.19
C GLY A 69 7.47 -9.03 -18.54
N TRP A 70 6.73 -9.90 -19.24
CA TRP A 70 5.50 -10.52 -18.75
C TRP A 70 5.73 -12.01 -18.56
N THR A 71 5.63 -12.48 -17.32
CA THR A 71 5.82 -13.88 -16.95
C THR A 71 4.49 -14.43 -16.44
N THR A 72 4.04 -15.57 -16.96
CA THR A 72 2.88 -16.29 -16.41
C THR A 72 3.38 -17.29 -15.39
N ARG A 73 2.82 -17.27 -14.17
CA ARG A 73 3.16 -18.17 -13.07
C ARG A 73 1.88 -18.77 -12.51
N ARG A 74 1.99 -19.96 -11.90
CA ARG A 74 0.83 -20.61 -11.25
C ARG A 74 0.66 -20.21 -9.78
N GLN A 75 1.65 -19.53 -9.21
CA GLN A 75 1.69 -19.15 -7.81
C GLN A 75 2.28 -17.76 -7.69
N VAL A 76 1.83 -17.03 -6.67
CA VAL A 76 2.48 -15.80 -6.21
C VAL A 76 3.92 -16.17 -5.84
N PRO A 77 4.94 -15.45 -6.33
CA PRO A 77 6.31 -15.72 -5.94
C PRO A 77 6.44 -15.62 -4.42
N ASP A 78 6.89 -16.68 -3.75
CA ASP A 78 7.33 -16.63 -2.35
C ASP A 78 8.42 -15.55 -2.18
N GLU A 79 9.17 -15.29 -3.26
CA GLU A 79 10.21 -14.28 -3.42
C GLU A 79 9.66 -12.87 -3.69
N VAL A 80 8.90 -12.32 -2.75
CA VAL A 80 8.97 -10.87 -2.53
C VAL A 80 9.93 -10.58 -1.38
N ALA A 81 11.11 -11.20 -1.45
CA ALA A 81 12.12 -11.26 -0.39
C ALA A 81 12.58 -9.87 0.08
N HIS A 82 12.38 -8.85 -0.76
CA HIS A 82 12.79 -7.48 -0.50
C HIS A 82 11.63 -6.49 -0.65
N ARG A 83 10.40 -6.89 -0.36
CA ARG A 83 9.26 -5.96 -0.32
C ARG A 83 9.55 -4.84 0.67
N SER A 84 9.72 -3.62 0.16
CA SER A 84 9.81 -2.46 1.03
C SER A 84 8.43 -1.89 1.25
N PHE A 85 8.17 -1.47 2.47
CA PHE A 85 6.94 -0.82 2.88
C PHE A 85 7.30 0.49 3.57
N SER A 86 6.32 1.38 3.70
CA SER A 86 6.46 2.53 4.57
C SER A 86 5.17 2.80 5.31
N CYS A 87 5.30 3.35 6.52
CA CYS A 87 4.16 3.67 7.36
C CYS A 87 4.42 4.92 8.18
N ARG A 88 3.34 5.62 8.53
CA ARG A 88 3.39 6.84 9.33
C ARG A 88 2.13 6.97 10.18
N ALA A 89 2.33 7.31 11.44
CA ALA A 89 1.24 7.66 12.34
C ALA A 89 0.94 9.17 12.22
N VAL A 90 -0.33 9.53 12.06
CA VAL A 90 -0.79 10.91 11.92
C VAL A 90 -2.10 11.14 12.67
N SER A 91 -2.45 12.41 12.88
CA SER A 91 -3.78 12.82 13.31
C SER A 91 -4.55 13.35 12.10
N LEU A 92 -5.70 12.74 11.80
CA LEU A 92 -6.58 13.14 10.70
C LEU A 92 -7.55 14.23 11.16
N PRO A 93 -7.65 15.37 10.46
CA PRO A 93 -8.49 16.48 10.87
C PRO A 93 -9.93 16.30 10.37
N TYR A 94 -10.75 15.50 11.07
CA TYR A 94 -12.18 15.41 10.77
C TYR A 94 -12.98 16.50 11.47
N ALA A 95 -14.17 16.81 10.92
CA ALA A 95 -15.07 17.82 11.47
C ALA A 95 -15.55 17.48 12.90
N CYS A 96 -15.68 16.19 13.24
CA CYS A 96 -16.05 15.72 14.57
C CYS A 96 -14.86 15.64 15.56
N GLY A 97 -13.67 16.09 15.14
CA GLY A 97 -12.45 16.04 15.93
C GLY A 97 -11.35 15.20 15.28
N PRO A 98 -10.12 15.26 15.83
CA PRO A 98 -8.99 14.50 15.30
C PRO A 98 -9.18 13.00 15.49
N VAL A 99 -8.81 12.22 14.47
CA VAL A 99 -8.78 10.75 14.52
C VAL A 99 -7.35 10.27 14.36
N PRO A 100 -6.80 9.48 15.30
CA PRO A 100 -5.46 8.92 15.15
C PRO A 100 -5.49 7.88 14.03
N ALA A 101 -4.47 7.88 13.18
CA ALA A 101 -4.36 6.95 12.08
C ALA A 101 -2.94 6.45 11.87
N LEU A 102 -2.81 5.21 11.42
CA LEU A 102 -1.60 4.64 10.84
C LEU A 102 -1.84 4.43 9.35
N ILE A 103 -1.11 5.15 8.53
CA ILE A 103 -1.15 5.00 7.08
C ILE A 103 0.00 4.12 6.67
N ILE A 104 -0.28 3.12 5.85
CA ILE A 104 0.70 2.16 5.34
C ILE A 104 0.65 2.13 3.81
N ASN A 105 1.83 2.08 3.21
CA ASN A 105 2.02 1.56 1.87
C ASN A 105 2.70 0.20 1.99
N PRO A 106 2.00 -0.91 1.71
CA PRO A 106 2.51 -2.25 1.98
C PRO A 106 3.52 -2.73 0.94
N GLY A 107 3.65 -2.05 -0.20
CA GLY A 107 4.56 -2.39 -1.27
C GLY A 107 4.87 -1.15 -2.11
N LEU A 108 6.06 -0.57 -1.89
CA LEU A 108 6.47 0.63 -2.60
C LEU A 108 6.80 0.32 -4.06
N GLU A 109 7.61 -0.70 -4.30
CA GLU A 109 8.03 -1.11 -5.65
C GLU A 109 7.13 -2.18 -6.27
N MET A 110 5.97 -2.44 -5.65
CA MET A 110 5.09 -3.53 -6.05
C MET A 110 3.63 -3.15 -5.87
N VAL A 111 2.84 -3.36 -6.91
CA VAL A 111 1.39 -3.19 -6.87
C VAL A 111 0.70 -4.44 -7.42
N PHE A 112 -0.51 -4.67 -6.94
CA PHE A 112 -1.42 -5.67 -7.49
C PHE A 112 -2.35 -4.98 -8.48
N MET A 113 -2.64 -5.63 -9.60
CA MET A 113 -3.62 -5.12 -10.55
C MET A 113 -4.61 -6.19 -10.97
N ASN A 114 -5.85 -5.77 -11.14
CA ASN A 114 -6.94 -6.58 -11.69
C ASN A 114 -7.42 -5.98 -13.01
N SER A 115 -7.86 -6.83 -13.92
CA SER A 115 -8.55 -6.41 -15.12
C SER A 115 -10.06 -6.33 -14.86
N ASP A 116 -10.69 -5.22 -15.25
CA ASP A 116 -12.15 -5.16 -15.27
C ASP A 116 -12.75 -6.03 -16.41
N PRO A 117 -14.09 -6.21 -16.49
CA PRO A 117 -14.72 -6.99 -17.55
C PRO A 117 -14.46 -6.49 -18.98
N HIS A 118 -13.95 -5.27 -19.14
CA HIS A 118 -13.54 -4.70 -20.43
C HIS A 118 -12.03 -4.85 -20.70
N GLY A 119 -11.31 -5.58 -19.85
CA GLY A 119 -9.88 -5.82 -19.96
C GLY A 119 -9.01 -4.63 -19.54
N ARG A 120 -9.56 -3.63 -18.83
CA ARG A 120 -8.78 -2.49 -18.34
C ARG A 120 -8.14 -2.83 -17.00
N TRP A 121 -6.82 -2.69 -16.94
CA TRP A 121 -6.04 -2.92 -15.73
C TRP A 121 -6.12 -1.74 -14.77
N ARG A 122 -6.35 -2.02 -13.49
CA ARG A 122 -6.31 -1.04 -12.41
C ARG A 122 -5.56 -1.60 -11.21
N VAL A 123 -4.84 -0.72 -10.52
CA VAL A 123 -4.24 -1.06 -9.23
C VAL A 123 -5.35 -1.32 -8.22
N GLU A 124 -5.22 -2.43 -7.50
CA GLU A 124 -6.10 -2.86 -6.43
C GLU A 124 -5.25 -3.23 -5.21
N HIS A 125 -5.90 -3.37 -4.06
CA HIS A 125 -5.24 -3.82 -2.85
C HIS A 125 -5.15 -5.34 -2.81
N GLU A 126 -4.19 -5.87 -2.06
CA GLU A 126 -4.13 -7.30 -1.79
C GLU A 126 -5.40 -7.74 -1.03
N THR A 127 -6.10 -8.78 -1.54
CA THR A 127 -7.36 -9.27 -0.94
C THR A 127 -7.22 -9.68 0.53
N ALA A 128 -5.99 -9.95 0.98
CA ALA A 128 -5.68 -10.17 2.38
C ALA A 128 -6.16 -9.02 3.28
N PHE A 129 -6.01 -7.77 2.85
CA PHE A 129 -6.42 -6.59 3.62
C PHE A 129 -7.94 -6.48 3.78
N GLU A 130 -8.70 -6.79 2.72
CA GLU A 130 -10.16 -6.83 2.77
C GLU A 130 -10.66 -7.95 3.69
N ARG A 131 -10.00 -9.12 3.67
CA ARG A 131 -10.28 -10.23 4.61
C ARG A 131 -10.03 -9.87 6.08
N LEU A 132 -9.28 -8.80 6.37
CA LEU A 132 -9.13 -8.31 7.75
C LEU A 132 -10.36 -7.56 8.24
N GLY A 133 -11.31 -7.23 7.35
CA GLY A 133 -12.45 -6.34 7.63
C GLY A 133 -12.21 -4.89 7.24
N LEU A 134 -11.13 -4.57 6.50
CA LEU A 134 -10.94 -3.23 5.97
C LEU A 134 -11.89 -2.98 4.82
N ALA A 135 -12.55 -1.82 4.82
CA ALA A 135 -13.46 -1.39 3.77
C ALA A 135 -12.80 -0.28 2.92
N ARG A 136 -13.34 -0.02 1.72
CA ARG A 136 -12.90 1.12 0.93
C ARG A 136 -13.13 2.41 1.72
N TRP A 137 -12.18 3.33 1.64
CA TRP A 137 -12.15 4.56 2.46
C TRP A 137 -13.46 5.38 2.48
N PHE A 138 -14.25 5.37 1.40
CA PHE A 138 -15.52 6.11 1.32
C PHE A 138 -16.71 5.36 1.90
N ASP A 139 -16.64 4.04 1.95
CA ASP A 139 -17.67 3.20 2.55
C ASP A 139 -17.48 3.18 4.08
N ALA A 140 -16.23 3.31 4.53
CA ALA A 140 -15.91 3.57 5.92
C ALA A 140 -16.34 5.00 6.29
N THR A 141 -17.42 5.13 7.07
CA THR A 141 -17.71 6.43 7.66
C THR A 141 -16.55 6.81 8.58
N ALA A 142 -16.08 8.06 8.49
CA ALA A 142 -14.99 8.58 9.33
C ALA A 142 -15.20 8.28 10.83
N THR A 143 -16.46 8.13 11.23
CA THR A 143 -16.95 7.90 12.58
C THR A 143 -17.14 6.43 12.96
N ASP A 144 -17.19 5.50 12.01
CA ASP A 144 -17.37 4.08 12.35
C ASP A 144 -16.12 3.55 13.04
N ARG A 145 -16.25 3.20 14.31
CA ARG A 145 -15.16 2.65 15.14
C ARG A 145 -15.36 1.18 15.45
N SER A 146 -16.19 0.49 14.67
CA SER A 146 -16.34 -0.96 14.75
C SER A 146 -14.97 -1.60 14.48
N PRO A 147 -14.41 -2.35 15.44
CA PRO A 147 -13.08 -2.94 15.30
C PRO A 147 -13.06 -3.95 14.17
N VAL A 148 -12.00 -3.93 13.38
CA VAL A 148 -11.76 -4.98 12.38
C VAL A 148 -11.21 -6.22 13.07
N SER A 149 -11.72 -7.40 12.72
CA SER A 149 -11.38 -8.65 13.41
C SER A 149 -10.00 -9.19 13.07
N GLY A 150 -9.38 -8.71 11.98
CA GLY A 150 -8.12 -9.23 11.47
C GLY A 150 -6.85 -8.51 11.94
N ALA A 151 -6.96 -7.45 12.76
CA ALA A 151 -5.80 -6.66 13.17
C ALA A 151 -5.92 -6.17 14.61
N VAL A 152 -4.77 -5.99 15.26
CA VAL A 152 -4.66 -5.45 16.61
C VAL A 152 -3.56 -4.40 16.69
N ALA A 153 -3.77 -3.36 17.49
CA ALA A 153 -2.77 -2.32 17.74
C ALA A 153 -2.12 -2.52 19.11
N ARG A 154 -0.82 -2.22 19.19
CA ARG A 154 -0.07 -2.11 20.44
C ARG A 154 0.62 -0.77 20.49
N LEU A 155 0.44 -0.07 21.61
CA LEU A 155 1.05 1.22 21.87
C LEU A 155 2.15 1.06 22.91
N THR A 156 3.31 1.62 22.60
CA THR A 156 4.41 1.82 23.55
C THR A 156 4.63 3.33 23.69
N ALA A 157 5.47 3.74 24.64
CA ALA A 157 5.77 5.14 24.93
C ALA A 157 6.12 6.01 23.69
N ARG A 158 6.64 5.42 22.60
CA ARG A 158 7.04 6.17 21.39
C ARG A 158 6.63 5.55 20.06
N THR A 159 6.00 4.38 20.05
CA THR A 159 5.62 3.72 18.80
C THR A 159 4.26 3.07 18.91
N VAL A 160 3.50 3.13 17.82
CA VAL A 160 2.33 2.27 17.58
C VAL A 160 2.73 1.16 16.61
N THR A 161 2.31 -0.06 16.91
CA THR A 161 2.46 -1.23 16.03
C THR A 161 1.08 -1.77 15.73
N VAL A 162 0.77 -2.02 14.47
CA VAL A 162 -0.44 -2.75 14.05
C VAL A 162 -0.01 -4.09 13.48
N ALA A 163 -0.50 -5.18 14.07
CA ALA A 163 -0.21 -6.54 13.67
C ALA A 163 -1.46 -7.20 13.08
N MET A 164 -1.31 -7.89 11.96
CA MET A 164 -2.34 -8.74 11.38
C MET A 164 -2.38 -10.08 12.11
N ILE A 165 -3.58 -10.53 12.43
CA ILE A 165 -3.80 -11.77 13.18
C ILE A 165 -3.89 -12.98 12.22
N ASN A 166 -4.33 -12.74 10.99
CA ASN A 166 -4.45 -13.77 9.94
C ASN A 166 -3.24 -13.76 9.00
N PRO A 167 -2.85 -14.93 8.44
CA PRO A 167 -1.78 -14.99 7.45
C PRO A 167 -2.05 -14.15 6.18
N PRO A 168 -1.02 -13.49 5.60
CA PRO A 168 0.34 -13.40 6.14
C PRO A 168 0.38 -12.50 7.39
N MET A 169 1.07 -12.95 8.44
CA MET A 169 1.22 -12.18 9.68
C MET A 169 2.18 -11.01 9.45
N LEU A 170 1.64 -9.88 8.97
CA LEU A 170 2.40 -8.65 8.76
C LEU A 170 2.26 -7.73 9.97
N SER A 171 3.33 -7.00 10.30
CA SER A 171 3.30 -5.97 11.33
C SER A 171 3.87 -4.67 10.80
N PHE A 172 3.18 -3.57 11.05
CA PHE A 172 3.58 -2.22 10.65
C PHE A 172 3.78 -1.36 11.89
N GLN A 173 4.89 -0.63 11.96
CA GLN A 173 5.26 0.17 13.12
C GLN A 173 5.63 1.59 12.73
N ALA A 174 5.10 2.57 13.45
CA ALA A 174 5.46 3.97 13.27
C ALA A 174 5.75 4.65 14.62
N ARG A 175 6.65 5.64 14.58
CA ARG A 175 6.86 6.54 15.72
C ARG A 175 5.62 7.41 15.92
N VAL A 176 5.25 7.63 17.17
CA VAL A 176 4.15 8.52 17.57
C VAL A 176 4.69 9.70 18.38
N GLN A 177 4.13 10.88 18.13
CA GLN A 177 4.40 12.06 18.97
C GLN A 177 3.51 12.01 20.21
N PRO A 178 3.87 12.69 21.32
CA PRO A 178 3.11 12.62 22.58
C PRO A 178 1.63 12.98 22.44
N SER A 179 1.28 13.98 21.63
CA SER A 179 -0.12 14.35 21.39
C SER A 179 -0.91 13.26 20.67
N LEU A 180 -0.29 12.60 19.68
CA LEU A 180 -0.91 11.47 18.98
C LEU A 180 -1.00 10.23 19.87
N HIS A 181 0.00 10.00 20.73
CA HIS A 181 -0.03 8.92 21.71
C HIS A 181 -1.23 9.05 22.64
N ALA A 182 -1.39 10.21 23.28
CA ALA A 182 -2.53 10.50 24.14
C ALA A 182 -3.87 10.35 23.41
N LEU A 183 -3.93 10.74 22.12
CA LEU A 183 -5.12 10.57 21.29
C LEU A 183 -5.46 9.09 21.05
N ILE A 184 -4.46 8.24 20.78
CA ILE A 184 -4.65 6.79 20.60
C ILE A 184 -5.16 6.15 21.90
N GLU A 185 -4.57 6.50 23.05
CA GLU A 185 -5.01 6.01 24.35
C GLU A 185 -6.45 6.45 24.66
N GLN A 186 -6.74 7.74 24.48
CA GLN A 186 -8.07 8.32 24.71
C GLN A 186 -9.14 7.65 23.84
N GLN A 187 -8.80 7.28 22.61
CA GLN A 187 -9.74 6.64 21.68
C GLN A 187 -9.70 5.12 21.72
N SER A 188 -8.80 4.51 22.51
CA SER A 188 -8.63 3.05 22.63
C SER A 188 -8.37 2.35 21.30
N GLY A 189 -7.65 3.02 20.40
CA GLY A 189 -7.37 2.50 19.06
C GLY A 189 -6.98 3.56 18.05
N LEU A 190 -6.93 3.16 16.79
CA LEU A 190 -6.64 4.04 15.66
C LEU A 190 -7.23 3.54 14.35
N ARG A 191 -7.30 4.43 13.37
CA ARG A 191 -7.64 4.07 11.99
C ARG A 191 -6.42 3.48 11.27
N LEU A 192 -6.52 2.26 10.77
CA LEU A 192 -5.55 1.72 9.81
C LEU A 192 -5.97 2.14 8.40
N ILE A 193 -5.03 2.69 7.62
CA ILE A 193 -5.24 3.09 6.23
C ILE A 193 -4.19 2.40 5.36
N VAL A 194 -4.62 1.64 4.37
CA VAL A 194 -3.76 0.89 3.45
C VAL A 194 -3.88 1.48 2.07
N THR A 195 -2.75 1.82 1.44
CA THR A 195 -2.76 2.39 0.09
C THR A 195 -1.41 2.27 -0.60
N HIS A 196 -1.38 1.96 -1.90
CA HIS A 196 -0.16 1.99 -2.71
C HIS A 196 0.18 3.39 -3.24
N ALA A 197 -0.81 4.26 -3.28
CA ALA A 197 -0.72 5.40 -4.15
C ALA A 197 0.04 6.59 -3.51
N LEU A 198 0.36 6.51 -2.21
CA LEU A 198 1.24 7.46 -1.51
C LEU A 198 2.39 6.71 -0.82
N ASP A 199 3.55 7.37 -0.65
CA ASP A 199 4.57 6.95 0.32
C ASP A 199 4.35 7.76 1.61
N PRO A 200 3.96 7.13 2.74
CA PRO A 200 3.67 7.87 3.97
C PRO A 200 4.81 8.77 4.49
N ARG A 201 6.05 8.53 4.06
CA ARG A 201 7.21 9.38 4.42
C ARG A 201 7.16 10.75 3.73
N ASP A 202 6.62 10.80 2.51
CA ASP A 202 6.57 12.01 1.68
C ASP A 202 5.31 12.85 1.99
N LEU A 203 4.47 12.42 2.96
CA LEU A 203 3.25 13.15 3.34
C LEU A 203 3.56 14.48 4.03
N SER A 204 3.02 15.57 3.46
CA SER A 204 2.66 16.75 4.25
C SER A 204 1.22 16.57 4.75
N THR A 205 0.96 16.90 6.03
CA THR A 205 -0.32 16.60 6.70
C THR A 205 -1.54 17.25 6.04
N TRP A 206 -1.32 18.33 5.28
CA TRP A 206 -2.37 19.21 4.74
C TRP A 206 -3.08 18.68 3.49
N HIS A 207 -2.48 17.74 2.76
CA HIS A 207 -3.08 17.20 1.52
C HIS A 207 -3.53 15.75 1.62
N LEU A 208 -3.42 15.13 2.79
CA LEU A 208 -3.69 13.72 2.96
C LEU A 208 -5.16 13.38 2.68
N LEU A 209 -6.11 14.16 3.20
CA LEU A 209 -7.53 13.90 2.97
C LEU A 209 -7.91 14.12 1.51
N ASP A 210 -7.35 15.15 0.87
CA ASP A 210 -7.56 15.40 -0.57
C ASP A 210 -6.98 14.29 -1.43
N TRP A 211 -5.89 13.70 -0.99
CA TRP A 211 -5.25 12.59 -1.66
C TRP A 211 -6.00 11.27 -1.48
N LEU A 212 -6.63 11.07 -0.31
CA LEU A 212 -7.48 9.91 -0.02
C LEU A 212 -8.87 10.03 -0.65
N ARG A 213 -9.28 11.22 -1.12
CA ARG A 213 -10.61 11.54 -1.71
C ARG A 213 -10.90 10.99 -3.13
N PRO A 214 -9.94 10.68 -4.01
CA PRO A 214 -10.19 9.90 -5.22
C PRO A 214 -10.69 8.49 -4.88
N GLN A 215 -11.80 8.09 -5.50
CA GLN A 215 -12.50 6.84 -5.22
C GLN A 215 -11.59 5.60 -5.36
N GLY A 216 -11.54 4.76 -4.32
CA GLY A 216 -11.03 3.38 -4.39
C GLY A 216 -9.53 3.16 -4.14
N ARG A 217 -8.72 4.19 -3.89
CA ARG A 217 -7.26 4.04 -3.75
C ARG A 217 -6.76 3.77 -2.32
N ALA A 218 -7.67 3.57 -1.38
CA ALA A 218 -7.32 3.22 -0.01
C ALA A 218 -8.37 2.31 0.64
N LEU A 219 -7.89 1.38 1.47
CA LEU A 219 -8.68 0.63 2.43
C LEU A 219 -8.53 1.21 3.84
N SER A 220 -9.55 1.06 4.67
CA SER A 220 -9.67 1.69 5.97
C SER A 220 -10.44 0.83 6.96
N GLY A 221 -10.02 0.87 8.22
CA GLY A 221 -10.72 0.17 9.30
C GLY A 221 -10.23 0.63 10.67
N TRP A 222 -11.09 0.50 11.68
CA TRP A 222 -10.69 0.79 13.06
C TRP A 222 -9.97 -0.40 13.66
N VAL A 223 -8.82 -0.18 14.28
CA VAL A 223 -8.02 -1.18 14.97
C VAL A 223 -7.97 -0.82 16.45
N GLU A 224 -8.46 -1.72 17.29
CA GLU A 224 -8.44 -1.56 18.75
C GLU A 224 -7.04 -1.74 19.32
N LEU A 225 -6.81 -1.06 20.44
CA LEU A 225 -5.62 -1.22 21.26
C LEU A 225 -5.75 -2.47 22.15
N ASP A 226 -4.75 -3.35 22.10
CA ASP A 226 -4.53 -4.49 23.01
C ASP A 226 -4.18 -4.04 24.43
#